data_AF-H2C4M1-F1
#
_entry.id   AF-H2C4M1-F1
#
_cell.length_a   1.000
_cell.length_b   1.000
_cell.length_c   1.000
_cell.angle_alpha   90.00
_cell.angle_beta   90.00
_cell.angle_gamma   90.00
#
_symmetry.space_group_name_H-M   'P 1'
#
loop_
_entity.id
_entity.type
_entity.pdbx_description
1 polymer ?
#
loop_
_entity_poly.entity_id
_entity_poly.type
_entity_poly.pdbx_seq_one_letter_code
_entity_poly.pdbx_strand_id
1 'polypeptide(L)'
;MKLRVRVDHKTYSALKEVEEEYREVLEDAINYALSNETTSFIRIKAGIYKTEREKYKDLPSHFIYTACEDASERLDSFEKLKKRGRAYTEKPSVRRVTIHLDDHLWKFSLDTISISTKKGRVFISPTFPKIFWRYYNKGWSIASEARFRLMKGNVVEFYVIFKKDVKPYEPKGFIPVDLNEDSVSVLVHGKPTLLETNTKKITLGYEYRRKLTTTGKPTKDREVRGKLKRLRERDKKVDVRRKLAKLIVIEAFESRSAIVLEDLPGRTPEHMIKDVKDKQLRLRIYRSAFSSMKNAIIEKAREFGVPVILVNPSYTSSTCPIHGTKIVYRPDGGDAPRVGVCGKGKERWHRDVVALYNLKKRAGDVSPVPLGSKESHDPPTLSGWLRAKSLHSIMNEHKMIEMKV
;
A
#
# COMPACT_ATOMS: atom_id res chain seq x y z
N MET A 1 0.31 -14.01 4.46
CA MET A 1 -0.92 -14.34 5.22
C MET A 1 -0.57 -14.39 6.72
N LYS A 2 -1.55 -14.25 7.63
CA LYS A 2 -1.34 -14.48 9.07
C LYS A 2 -2.28 -15.57 9.60
N LEU A 3 -1.72 -16.51 10.34
CA LEU A 3 -2.41 -17.53 11.15
C LEU A 3 -2.31 -17.17 12.63
N ARG A 4 -3.20 -17.74 13.44
CA ARG A 4 -3.15 -17.70 14.91
C ARG A 4 -3.43 -19.08 15.42
N VAL A 5 -2.46 -19.69 16.10
CA VAL A 5 -2.59 -21.03 16.67
C VAL A 5 -2.30 -20.93 18.16
N ARG A 6 -3.15 -21.53 18.99
CA ARG A 6 -2.80 -21.80 20.40
C ARG A 6 -2.01 -23.09 20.44
N VAL A 7 -0.85 -23.06 21.08
CA VAL A 7 0.04 -24.21 21.25
C VAL A 7 0.09 -24.62 22.72
N ASP A 8 0.63 -25.80 22.99
CA ASP A 8 0.93 -26.24 24.35
C ASP A 8 2.07 -25.41 24.99
N HIS A 9 2.28 -25.60 26.29
CA HIS A 9 3.29 -24.82 27.03
C HIS A 9 4.74 -25.16 26.65
N LYS A 10 5.05 -26.43 26.32
CA LYS A 10 6.40 -26.87 25.92
C LYS A 10 6.78 -26.28 24.57
N THR A 11 5.89 -26.33 23.58
CA THR A 11 6.06 -25.68 22.27
C THR A 11 6.20 -24.16 22.41
N TYR A 12 5.37 -23.52 23.24
CA TYR A 12 5.49 -22.07 23.48
C TYR A 12 6.83 -21.71 24.15
N SER A 13 7.28 -22.49 25.12
CA SER A 13 8.54 -22.25 25.83
C SER A 13 9.75 -22.42 24.90
N ALA A 14 9.79 -23.49 24.09
CA ALA A 14 10.87 -23.72 23.14
C ALA A 14 10.98 -22.61 22.08
N LEU A 15 9.85 -22.06 21.63
CA LEU A 15 9.84 -20.89 20.73
C LEU A 15 10.19 -19.57 21.45
N LYS A 16 9.94 -19.48 22.76
CA LYS A 16 10.30 -18.31 23.59
C LYS A 16 11.82 -18.26 23.82
N GLU A 17 12.43 -19.41 24.11
CA GLU A 17 13.90 -19.53 24.19
C GLU A 17 14.58 -19.06 22.89
N VAL A 18 13.95 -19.28 21.72
CA VAL A 18 14.40 -18.78 20.42
C VAL A 18 14.11 -17.28 20.24
N GLU A 19 12.97 -16.75 20.72
CA GLU A 19 12.68 -15.31 20.61
C GLU A 19 13.63 -14.45 21.44
N GLU A 20 14.13 -14.98 22.55
CA GLU A 20 15.03 -14.27 23.45
C GLU A 20 16.46 -14.20 22.90
N GLU A 21 17.04 -15.33 22.45
CA GLU A 21 18.39 -15.31 21.82
C GLU A 21 18.41 -14.55 20.49
N TYR A 22 17.42 -14.74 19.61
CA TYR A 22 17.32 -13.97 18.37
C TYR A 22 17.26 -12.46 18.64
N ARG A 23 16.66 -12.03 19.77
CA ARG A 23 16.62 -10.61 20.14
C ARG A 23 17.99 -10.07 20.50
N GLU A 24 18.77 -10.81 21.30
CA GLU A 24 20.15 -10.44 21.62
C GLU A 24 21.01 -10.37 20.35
N VAL A 25 21.05 -11.43 19.53
CA VAL A 25 21.78 -11.44 18.25
C VAL A 25 21.40 -10.25 17.35
N LEU A 26 20.12 -9.88 17.33
CA LEU A 26 19.59 -8.75 16.57
C LEU A 26 19.95 -7.37 17.15
N GLU A 27 20.08 -7.25 18.48
CA GLU A 27 20.55 -6.04 19.14
C GLU A 27 22.07 -5.90 18.99
N ASP A 28 22.82 -6.99 19.12
CA ASP A 28 24.28 -7.05 18.88
C ASP A 28 24.62 -6.78 17.40
N ALA A 29 23.83 -7.32 16.46
CA ALA A 29 23.91 -6.99 15.03
C ALA A 29 23.68 -5.50 14.75
N ILE A 30 22.68 -4.88 15.40
CA ILE A 30 22.39 -3.44 15.28
C ILE A 30 23.52 -2.61 15.90
N ASN A 31 24.07 -3.01 17.04
CA ASN A 31 25.18 -2.32 17.70
C ASN A 31 26.45 -2.37 16.83
N TYR A 32 26.84 -3.55 16.32
CA TYR A 32 27.96 -3.71 15.40
C TYR A 32 27.81 -2.84 14.16
N ALA A 33 26.63 -2.87 13.54
CA ALA A 33 26.31 -2.15 12.31
C ALA A 33 26.42 -0.62 12.45
N LEU A 34 25.99 -0.08 13.60
CA LEU A 34 26.13 1.34 13.93
C LEU A 34 27.60 1.73 14.13
N SER A 35 28.37 0.92 14.88
CA SER A 35 29.80 1.17 15.12
C SER A 35 30.69 1.02 13.89
N ASN A 36 30.20 0.38 12.82
CA ASN A 36 30.93 0.14 11.56
C ASN A 36 30.30 0.87 10.36
N GLU A 37 29.39 1.83 10.63
CA GLU A 37 28.66 2.64 9.64
C GLU A 37 28.16 1.84 8.42
N THR A 38 27.43 0.74 8.66
CA THR A 38 26.98 -0.14 7.57
C THR A 38 25.59 -0.72 7.78
N THR A 39 24.74 -0.63 6.74
CA THR A 39 23.45 -1.35 6.69
C THR A 39 23.55 -2.70 5.99
N SER A 40 24.72 -3.07 5.43
CA SER A 40 24.87 -4.27 4.60
C SER A 40 24.84 -5.56 5.41
N PHE A 41 23.81 -6.37 5.21
CA PHE A 41 23.67 -7.73 5.77
C PHE A 41 24.98 -8.54 5.71
N ILE A 42 25.69 -8.51 4.57
CA ILE A 42 26.91 -9.29 4.38
C ILE A 42 28.02 -8.82 5.34
N ARG A 43 28.19 -7.50 5.51
CA ARG A 43 29.19 -6.93 6.43
C ARG A 43 28.80 -7.15 7.90
N ILE A 44 27.52 -6.97 8.24
CA ILE A 44 26.99 -7.21 9.59
C ILE A 44 27.21 -8.68 10.00
N LYS A 45 26.82 -9.62 9.13
CA LYS A 45 27.01 -11.06 9.38
C LYS A 45 28.50 -11.41 9.49
N ALA A 46 29.34 -10.92 8.58
CA ALA A 46 30.78 -11.20 8.63
C ALA A 46 31.44 -10.70 9.93
N GLY A 47 30.97 -9.58 10.48
CA GLY A 47 31.47 -9.02 11.73
C GLY A 47 31.09 -9.81 12.99
N ILE A 48 29.84 -10.25 13.11
CA ILE A 48 29.34 -10.86 14.36
C ILE A 48 29.29 -12.39 14.35
N TYR A 49 29.20 -13.03 13.17
CA TYR A 49 28.76 -14.44 13.08
C TYR A 49 29.61 -15.41 13.89
N LYS A 50 30.93 -15.23 13.96
CA LYS A 50 31.80 -16.09 14.77
C LYS A 50 31.44 -15.98 16.26
N THR A 51 31.39 -14.76 16.79
CA THR A 51 31.05 -14.46 18.19
C THR A 51 29.68 -15.01 18.56
N GLU A 52 28.66 -14.73 17.74
CA GLU A 52 27.29 -15.20 18.00
C GLU A 52 27.16 -16.72 17.88
N ARG A 53 27.93 -17.37 16.99
CA ARG A 53 27.96 -18.84 16.87
C ARG A 53 28.66 -19.50 18.05
N GLU A 54 29.67 -18.85 18.64
CA GLU A 54 30.36 -19.30 19.85
C GLU A 54 29.51 -19.06 21.12
N LYS A 55 28.74 -17.96 21.17
CA LYS A 55 27.76 -17.62 22.22
C LYS A 55 26.56 -18.60 22.21
N TYR A 56 25.98 -18.87 21.03
CA TYR A 56 24.76 -19.67 20.87
C TYR A 56 25.00 -20.98 20.11
N LYS A 57 25.72 -21.92 20.74
CA LYS A 57 26.10 -23.21 20.11
C LYS A 57 24.88 -24.08 19.75
N ASP A 58 23.86 -24.11 20.59
CA ASP A 58 22.67 -24.94 20.39
C ASP A 58 21.62 -24.30 19.46
N LEU A 59 21.69 -22.98 19.24
CA LEU A 59 20.79 -22.29 18.33
C LEU A 59 21.13 -22.68 16.87
N PRO A 60 20.14 -23.10 16.05
CA PRO A 60 20.37 -23.31 14.62
C PRO A 60 20.96 -22.06 13.96
N SER A 61 22.13 -22.19 13.34
CA SER A 61 22.96 -21.07 12.86
C SER A 61 22.22 -20.07 11.97
N HIS A 62 21.25 -20.54 11.20
CA HIS A 62 20.42 -19.71 10.33
C HIS A 62 19.61 -18.63 11.07
N PHE A 63 19.28 -18.81 12.36
CA PHE A 63 18.68 -17.72 13.15
C PHE A 63 19.60 -16.50 13.29
N ILE A 64 20.93 -16.71 13.27
CA ILE A 64 21.92 -15.62 13.27
C ILE A 64 21.92 -14.90 11.91
N TYR A 65 21.76 -15.65 10.81
CA TYR A 65 21.68 -15.09 9.46
C TYR A 65 20.42 -14.21 9.34
N THR A 66 19.25 -14.75 9.69
CA THR A 66 17.98 -14.02 9.55
C THR A 66 17.82 -12.88 10.56
N ALA A 67 18.50 -12.94 11.71
CA ALA A 67 18.66 -11.79 12.62
C ALA A 67 19.54 -10.68 12.03
N CYS A 68 20.63 -11.01 11.31
CA CYS A 68 21.44 -10.03 10.58
C CYS A 68 20.66 -9.35 9.44
N GLU A 69 19.75 -10.09 8.77
CA GLU A 69 18.83 -9.52 7.77
C GLU A 69 17.80 -8.57 8.40
N ASP A 70 17.18 -8.95 9.52
CA ASP A 70 16.23 -8.11 10.26
C ASP A 70 16.92 -6.86 10.84
N ALA A 71 18.20 -6.96 11.25
CA ALA A 71 19.03 -5.80 11.57
C ALA A 71 19.22 -4.88 10.34
N SER A 72 19.62 -5.44 9.20
CA SER A 72 19.79 -4.73 7.93
C SER A 72 18.50 -4.02 7.49
N GLU A 73 17.36 -4.72 7.41
CA GLU A 73 16.03 -4.14 7.08
C GLU A 73 15.70 -2.93 7.97
N ARG A 74 15.99 -3.01 9.27
CA ARG A 74 15.69 -1.95 10.26
C ARG A 74 16.61 -0.74 10.12
N LEU A 75 17.90 -0.95 9.93
CA LEU A 75 18.88 0.12 9.76
C LEU A 75 18.64 0.89 8.47
N ASP A 76 18.42 0.15 7.37
CA ASP A 76 18.11 0.71 6.05
C ASP A 76 16.77 1.48 6.05
N SER A 77 15.84 1.14 6.94
CA SER A 77 14.60 1.88 7.21
C SER A 77 14.82 3.10 8.12
N PHE A 78 15.66 2.96 9.15
CA PHE A 78 16.01 4.01 10.11
C PHE A 78 16.79 5.15 9.44
N GLU A 79 17.78 4.85 8.59
CA GLU A 79 18.48 5.87 7.80
C GLU A 79 17.52 6.68 6.92
N LYS A 80 16.57 6.01 6.25
CA LYS A 80 15.56 6.66 5.41
C LYS A 80 14.61 7.54 6.22
N LEU A 81 14.53 7.36 7.55
CA LEU A 81 13.83 8.28 8.46
C LEU A 81 14.74 9.41 8.94
N LYS A 82 16.02 9.14 9.26
CA LYS A 82 17.02 10.16 9.66
C LYS A 82 17.26 11.17 8.53
N LYS A 83 17.52 10.68 7.30
CA LYS A 83 17.64 11.45 6.05
C LYS A 83 16.36 12.23 5.66
N ARG A 84 15.23 12.00 6.34
CA ARG A 84 13.95 12.72 6.15
C ARG A 84 13.57 13.62 7.35
N GLY A 85 14.44 13.78 8.35
CA GLY A 85 14.15 14.56 9.57
C GLY A 85 13.03 13.95 10.42
N ARG A 86 12.87 12.62 10.40
CA ARG A 86 11.79 11.87 11.06
C ARG A 86 12.27 10.82 12.07
N ALA A 87 13.58 10.76 12.33
CA ALA A 87 14.11 10.08 13.50
C ALA A 87 13.94 10.96 14.74
N TYR A 88 13.62 10.35 15.89
CA TYR A 88 13.49 11.02 17.19
C TYR A 88 14.59 10.57 18.19
N THR A 89 15.53 9.76 17.72
CA THR A 89 16.61 9.13 18.48
C THR A 89 17.78 8.89 17.52
N GLU A 90 19.02 8.90 18.02
CA GLU A 90 20.20 8.68 17.18
C GLU A 90 20.41 7.23 16.77
N LYS A 91 19.87 6.27 17.54
CA LYS A 91 19.82 4.83 17.20
C LYS A 91 18.38 4.28 17.15
N PRO A 92 18.11 3.22 16.37
CA PRO A 92 16.85 2.47 16.46
C PRO A 92 16.70 1.76 17.82
N SER A 93 15.48 1.29 18.14
CA SER A 93 15.22 0.52 19.37
C SER A 93 14.35 -0.72 19.10
N VAL A 94 14.79 -1.89 19.57
CA VAL A 94 14.15 -3.20 19.35
C VAL A 94 12.98 -3.40 20.31
N ARG A 95 11.89 -2.68 20.06
CA ARG A 95 10.70 -2.71 20.94
C ARG A 95 9.82 -3.95 20.78
N ARG A 96 9.99 -4.69 19.67
CA ARG A 96 9.27 -5.92 19.29
C ARG A 96 10.12 -6.71 18.31
N VAL A 97 10.05 -8.03 18.43
CA VAL A 97 10.67 -8.96 17.48
C VAL A 97 9.59 -9.62 16.62
N THR A 98 9.98 -10.11 15.44
CA THR A 98 9.21 -11.05 14.61
C THR A 98 10.25 -11.96 13.97
N ILE A 99 10.37 -13.19 14.46
CA ILE A 99 11.46 -14.11 14.10
C ILE A 99 11.34 -14.46 12.62
N HIS A 100 12.41 -14.25 11.86
CA HIS A 100 12.48 -14.59 10.45
C HIS A 100 12.97 -16.04 10.27
N LEU A 101 12.24 -16.80 9.45
CA LEU A 101 12.45 -18.22 9.18
C LEU A 101 12.72 -18.40 7.68
N ASP A 102 13.90 -18.89 7.34
CA ASP A 102 14.25 -19.35 6.00
C ASP A 102 13.86 -20.83 5.80
N ASP A 103 14.14 -21.37 4.62
CA ASP A 103 13.87 -22.76 4.24
C ASP A 103 14.57 -23.84 5.11
N HIS A 104 15.58 -23.47 5.89
CA HIS A 104 16.23 -24.36 6.85
C HIS A 104 15.49 -24.35 8.20
N LEU A 105 15.01 -23.18 8.61
CA LEU A 105 14.37 -22.93 9.91
C LEU A 105 12.91 -23.39 10.01
N TRP A 106 12.18 -23.59 8.91
CA TRP A 106 10.82 -24.15 8.96
C TRP A 106 10.47 -25.10 7.79
N LYS A 107 9.39 -25.86 7.95
CA LYS A 107 8.77 -26.71 6.90
C LYS A 107 7.25 -26.62 7.00
N PHE A 108 6.56 -26.79 5.88
CA PHE A 108 5.11 -26.68 5.76
C PHE A 108 4.48 -27.96 5.18
N SER A 109 3.49 -28.51 5.88
CA SER A 109 2.41 -29.30 5.30
C SER A 109 1.06 -28.64 5.64
N LEU A 110 -0.04 -29.16 5.10
CA LEU A 110 -1.38 -28.69 5.47
C LEU A 110 -1.69 -28.99 6.95
N ASP A 111 -1.24 -30.14 7.46
CA ASP A 111 -1.56 -30.61 8.81
C ASP A 111 -0.57 -30.10 9.87
N THR A 112 0.62 -29.61 9.46
CA THR A 112 1.70 -29.26 10.38
C THR A 112 2.66 -28.20 9.82
N ILE A 113 2.92 -27.18 10.62
CA ILE A 113 4.04 -26.25 10.48
C ILE A 113 5.14 -26.71 11.44
N SER A 114 6.31 -27.07 10.93
CA SER A 114 7.45 -27.54 11.73
C SER A 114 8.54 -26.48 11.81
N ILE A 115 8.91 -26.03 13.02
CA ILE A 115 9.87 -24.93 13.25
C ILE A 115 11.09 -25.47 14.01
N SER A 116 12.30 -25.09 13.57
CA SER A 116 13.56 -25.41 14.25
C SER A 116 13.70 -24.66 15.58
N THR A 117 14.26 -25.31 16.59
CA THR A 117 14.60 -24.76 17.91
C THR A 117 15.93 -25.37 18.38
N LYS A 118 16.42 -24.99 19.57
CA LYS A 118 17.63 -25.60 20.17
C LYS A 118 17.49 -27.11 20.38
N LYS A 119 16.31 -27.55 20.83
CA LYS A 119 16.03 -28.92 21.30
C LYS A 119 15.33 -29.74 20.19
N GLY A 120 15.79 -29.59 18.94
CA GLY A 120 15.15 -30.18 17.76
C GLY A 120 14.03 -29.30 17.19
N ARG A 121 13.00 -29.91 16.61
CA ARG A 121 11.89 -29.19 15.96
C ARG A 121 10.59 -29.27 16.76
N VAL A 122 9.85 -28.17 16.81
CA VAL A 122 8.47 -28.15 17.30
C VAL A 122 7.48 -28.24 16.13
N PHE A 123 6.27 -28.71 16.41
CA PHE A 123 5.23 -28.95 15.41
C PHE A 123 3.94 -28.25 15.81
N ILE A 124 3.33 -27.52 14.87
CA ILE A 124 2.15 -26.67 15.10
C ILE A 124 1.10 -27.00 14.06
N SER A 125 -0.02 -27.59 14.46
CA SER A 125 -1.16 -27.84 13.55
C SER A 125 -1.87 -26.52 13.20
N PRO A 126 -1.90 -26.08 11.92
CA PRO A 126 -2.48 -24.81 11.54
C PRO A 126 -4.00 -24.89 11.36
N THR A 127 -4.72 -23.79 11.63
CA THR A 127 -6.13 -23.64 11.24
C THR A 127 -6.25 -22.61 10.12
N PHE A 128 -6.64 -23.05 8.93
CA PHE A 128 -6.64 -22.19 7.74
C PHE A 128 -7.96 -21.40 7.56
N PRO A 129 -7.92 -20.05 7.53
CA PRO A 129 -9.09 -19.25 7.19
C PRO A 129 -9.41 -19.34 5.69
N LYS A 130 -10.66 -19.06 5.27
CA LYS A 130 -11.10 -19.10 3.85
C LYS A 130 -10.19 -18.33 2.86
N ILE A 131 -9.43 -17.35 3.34
CA ILE A 131 -8.46 -16.60 2.52
C ILE A 131 -7.18 -17.41 2.17
N PHE A 132 -6.80 -18.42 2.95
CA PHE A 132 -5.70 -19.34 2.63
C PHE A 132 -5.99 -20.09 1.33
N TRP A 133 -7.09 -20.85 1.32
CA TRP A 133 -7.56 -21.64 0.17
C TRP A 133 -7.74 -20.78 -1.09
N ARG A 134 -8.15 -19.51 -0.94
CA ARG A 134 -8.23 -18.58 -2.07
C ARG A 134 -6.87 -18.28 -2.73
N TYR A 135 -5.77 -18.25 -1.98
CA TYR A 135 -4.43 -18.09 -2.55
C TYR A 135 -3.89 -19.43 -3.05
N TYR A 136 -3.86 -20.44 -2.17
CA TYR A 136 -3.36 -21.79 -2.43
C TYR A 136 -3.97 -22.38 -3.72
N ASN A 137 -5.29 -22.32 -3.86
CA ASN A 137 -6.02 -22.89 -5.01
C ASN A 137 -6.07 -21.96 -6.25
N LYS A 138 -5.31 -20.86 -6.29
CA LYS A 138 -5.26 -19.91 -7.45
C LYS A 138 -3.85 -19.68 -7.99
N GLY A 139 -3.00 -20.71 -7.89
CA GLY A 139 -1.63 -20.69 -8.42
C GLY A 139 -0.74 -19.69 -7.69
N TRP A 140 -0.87 -19.61 -6.37
CA TRP A 140 0.12 -18.95 -5.50
C TRP A 140 0.89 -20.03 -4.76
N SER A 141 2.21 -20.06 -4.91
CA SER A 141 3.07 -20.93 -4.12
C SER A 141 3.36 -20.29 -2.76
N ILE A 142 3.65 -21.13 -1.76
CA ILE A 142 4.20 -20.67 -0.49
C ILE A 142 5.68 -20.33 -0.72
N ALA A 143 6.15 -19.24 -0.13
CA ALA A 143 7.57 -18.86 -0.22
C ALA A 143 8.43 -19.72 0.73
N SER A 144 9.74 -19.75 0.49
CA SER A 144 10.74 -20.29 1.42
C SER A 144 10.76 -19.54 2.76
N GLU A 145 10.41 -18.25 2.75
CA GLU A 145 10.35 -17.41 3.93
C GLU A 145 9.02 -17.52 4.70
N ALA A 146 9.11 -17.57 6.02
CA ALA A 146 8.01 -17.24 6.93
C ALA A 146 8.51 -16.36 8.08
N ARG A 147 7.59 -15.76 8.84
CA ARG A 147 7.92 -15.05 10.09
C ARG A 147 7.00 -15.51 11.21
N PHE A 148 7.43 -15.49 12.47
CA PHE A 148 6.53 -15.75 13.62
C PHE A 148 6.68 -14.72 14.75
N ARG A 149 5.65 -14.63 15.61
CA ARG A 149 5.70 -13.86 16.87
C ARG A 149 4.87 -14.54 17.94
N LEU A 150 5.37 -14.53 19.18
CA LEU A 150 4.63 -15.01 20.34
C LEU A 150 3.66 -13.94 20.88
N MET A 151 2.54 -14.41 21.42
CA MET A 151 1.46 -13.61 21.99
C MET A 151 0.96 -14.26 23.28
N LYS A 152 0.58 -13.42 24.26
CA LYS A 152 0.07 -13.85 25.57
C LYS A 152 -1.05 -14.91 25.45
N GLY A 153 -1.02 -15.92 26.32
CA GLY A 153 -1.99 -17.03 26.33
C GLY A 153 -1.61 -18.20 25.42
N ASN A 154 -0.30 -18.48 25.31
CA ASN A 154 0.31 -19.51 24.47
C ASN A 154 -0.12 -19.46 23.00
N VAL A 155 -0.16 -18.27 22.40
CA VAL A 155 -0.57 -18.07 20.99
C VAL A 155 0.62 -17.71 20.12
N VAL A 156 0.78 -18.40 19.00
CA VAL A 156 1.74 -18.07 17.94
C VAL A 156 0.99 -17.33 16.82
N GLU A 157 1.43 -16.11 16.49
CA GLU A 157 1.10 -15.45 15.21
C GLU A 157 2.12 -15.88 14.15
N PHE A 158 1.75 -16.84 13.32
CA PHE A 158 2.58 -17.34 12.22
C PHE A 158 2.24 -16.64 10.91
N TYR A 159 3.24 -16.27 10.12
CA TYR A 159 3.11 -15.48 8.90
C TYR A 159 3.62 -16.25 7.68
N VAL A 160 2.75 -17.06 7.07
CA VAL A 160 3.01 -17.75 5.78
C VAL A 160 3.08 -16.71 4.66
N ILE A 161 4.20 -16.60 3.95
CA ILE A 161 4.32 -15.74 2.77
C ILE A 161 3.85 -16.52 1.53
N PHE A 162 3.09 -15.85 0.66
CA PHE A 162 2.66 -16.39 -0.63
C PHE A 162 3.35 -15.60 -1.73
N LYS A 163 3.93 -16.30 -2.70
CA LYS A 163 4.53 -15.72 -3.91
C LYS A 163 3.76 -16.20 -5.15
N LYS A 164 3.81 -15.40 -6.20
CA LYS A 164 3.29 -15.76 -7.52
C LYS A 164 4.01 -14.95 -8.57
N ASP A 165 4.60 -15.64 -9.53
CA ASP A 165 5.28 -15.02 -10.66
C ASP A 165 4.24 -14.61 -11.70
N VAL A 166 4.10 -13.30 -11.91
CA VAL A 166 3.09 -12.72 -12.79
C VAL A 166 3.79 -11.84 -13.82
N LYS A 167 3.85 -12.32 -15.07
CA LYS A 167 4.37 -11.55 -16.20
C LYS A 167 3.31 -10.54 -16.66
N PRO A 168 3.67 -9.26 -16.91
CA PRO A 168 2.77 -8.31 -17.55
C PRO A 168 2.35 -8.79 -18.94
N TYR A 169 1.12 -8.52 -19.36
CA TYR A 169 0.69 -8.73 -20.75
C TYR A 169 0.95 -7.51 -21.62
N GLU A 170 1.04 -7.72 -22.94
CA GLU A 170 1.03 -6.65 -23.94
C GLU A 170 -0.39 -6.02 -24.03
N PRO A 171 -0.52 -4.69 -23.87
CA PRO A 171 -1.83 -4.04 -23.78
C PRO A 171 -2.48 -3.80 -25.15
N LYS A 172 -3.77 -4.10 -25.26
CA LYS A 172 -4.61 -3.81 -26.44
C LYS A 172 -5.24 -2.40 -26.44
N GLY A 173 -4.96 -1.60 -25.42
CA GLY A 173 -5.59 -0.30 -25.21
C GLY A 173 -5.12 0.37 -23.91
N PHE A 174 -5.69 1.53 -23.60
CA PHE A 174 -5.27 2.39 -22.50
C PHE A 174 -6.48 2.88 -21.68
N ILE A 175 -6.44 2.67 -20.37
CA ILE A 175 -7.34 3.29 -19.40
C ILE A 175 -6.53 4.34 -18.61
N PRO A 176 -6.63 5.63 -18.97
CA PRO A 176 -6.15 6.71 -18.09
C PRO A 176 -7.00 6.82 -16.82
N VAL A 177 -6.33 7.17 -15.73
CA VAL A 177 -6.84 7.20 -14.35
C VAL A 177 -6.29 8.43 -13.63
N ASP A 178 -7.11 9.09 -12.80
CA ASP A 178 -6.94 10.51 -12.42
C ASP A 178 -7.52 10.90 -10.89
N LEU A 179 -6.68 11.91 -9.01
CA LEU A 179 -6.79 12.23 -7.53
C LEU A 179 -6.91 13.74 -7.27
N ASN A 180 -8.00 14.30 -7.74
CA ASN A 180 -8.82 15.18 -6.96
C ASN A 180 -9.01 14.63 -5.53
N GLU A 181 -9.15 15.52 -4.56
CA GLU A 181 -9.21 15.17 -3.13
C GLU A 181 -10.43 14.30 -2.73
N ASP A 182 -11.46 14.24 -3.58
CA ASP A 182 -12.67 13.44 -3.37
C ASP A 182 -13.33 12.95 -4.70
N SER A 183 -12.57 12.63 -5.76
CA SER A 183 -13.12 11.97 -6.98
C SER A 183 -12.12 11.07 -7.73
N VAL A 184 -12.58 10.26 -8.71
CA VAL A 184 -11.80 9.76 -9.88
C VAL A 184 -12.20 10.56 -11.10
N SER A 185 -11.32 10.54 -12.09
CA SER A 185 -11.69 10.40 -13.49
C SER A 185 -11.09 9.07 -14.01
N VAL A 186 -11.87 8.21 -14.67
CA VAL A 186 -11.33 7.14 -15.54
C VAL A 186 -11.96 7.22 -16.93
N LEU A 187 -11.23 6.81 -17.97
CA LEU A 187 -11.78 6.69 -19.32
C LEU A 187 -11.94 5.21 -19.68
N VAL A 188 -13.16 4.68 -19.54
CA VAL A 188 -13.48 3.27 -19.79
C VAL A 188 -14.36 3.17 -21.03
N HIS A 189 -13.96 2.35 -22.01
CA HIS A 189 -14.60 2.28 -23.34
C HIS A 189 -14.86 3.64 -24.01
N GLY A 190 -13.98 4.63 -23.79
CA GLY A 190 -14.14 5.99 -24.31
C GLY A 190 -15.14 6.88 -23.56
N LYS A 191 -15.79 6.37 -22.50
CA LYS A 191 -16.70 7.15 -21.64
C LYS A 191 -15.94 7.66 -20.40
N PRO A 192 -15.84 9.00 -20.20
CA PRO A 192 -15.27 9.55 -18.97
C PRO A 192 -16.21 9.29 -17.80
N THR A 193 -15.76 8.53 -16.82
CA THR A 193 -16.55 8.18 -15.63
C THR A 193 -15.98 8.93 -14.43
N LEU A 194 -16.65 10.02 -14.05
CA LEU A 194 -16.38 10.69 -12.77
C LEU A 194 -17.13 9.97 -11.66
N LEU A 195 -16.43 9.75 -10.57
CA LEU A 195 -16.94 9.12 -9.36
C LEU A 195 -16.45 9.98 -8.19
N GLU A 196 -17.23 10.09 -7.12
CA GLU A 196 -16.92 10.82 -5.86
C GLU A 196 -15.76 10.11 -5.09
N THR A 197 -15.48 10.34 -3.80
CA THR A 197 -14.77 9.34 -2.97
C THR A 197 -15.34 9.13 -1.56
N ASN A 198 -16.08 10.09 -1.00
CA ASN A 198 -16.39 10.21 0.43
C ASN A 198 -15.14 10.34 1.35
N THR A 199 -13.94 10.47 0.79
CA THR A 199 -12.71 10.84 1.50
C THR A 199 -12.88 12.19 2.19
N LYS A 200 -13.55 13.16 1.56
CA LYS A 200 -14.01 14.43 2.15
C LYS A 200 -14.82 14.20 3.42
N LYS A 201 -15.90 13.42 3.33
CA LYS A 201 -16.83 13.13 4.43
C LYS A 201 -16.17 12.35 5.56
N ILE A 202 -15.29 11.39 5.24
CA ILE A 202 -14.49 10.64 6.23
C ILE A 202 -13.50 11.57 6.95
N THR A 203 -12.85 12.49 6.23
CA THR A 203 -11.85 13.42 6.79
C THR A 203 -12.50 14.45 7.72
N LEU A 204 -13.50 15.18 7.22
CA LEU A 204 -14.21 16.21 7.98
C LEU A 204 -14.95 15.57 9.17
N GLY A 205 -15.66 14.47 8.92
CA GLY A 205 -16.35 13.70 9.95
C GLY A 205 -15.42 13.05 10.98
N TYR A 206 -14.12 12.89 10.71
CA TYR A 206 -13.14 12.56 11.74
C TYR A 206 -12.74 13.82 12.52
N GLU A 207 -12.43 14.93 11.86
CA GLU A 207 -11.95 16.14 12.54
C GLU A 207 -13.00 16.79 13.46
N TYR A 208 -14.28 16.86 13.06
CA TYR A 208 -15.34 17.37 13.93
C TYR A 208 -15.49 16.51 15.20
N ARG A 209 -15.56 15.17 15.05
CA ARG A 209 -15.63 14.25 16.20
C ARG A 209 -14.36 14.28 17.04
N ARG A 210 -13.18 14.45 16.42
CA ARG A 210 -11.91 14.63 17.14
C ARG A 210 -11.99 15.86 18.03
N LYS A 211 -12.32 17.03 17.46
CA LYS A 211 -12.48 18.29 18.21
C LYS A 211 -13.42 18.10 19.40
N LEU A 212 -14.66 17.64 19.17
CA LEU A 212 -15.67 17.38 20.20
C LEU A 212 -15.19 16.41 21.29
N THR A 213 -14.34 15.43 20.96
CA THR A 213 -13.79 14.48 21.95
C THR A 213 -12.61 15.08 22.74
N THR A 214 -11.99 16.16 22.26
CA THR A 214 -10.81 16.81 22.88
C THR A 214 -11.11 18.16 23.54
N THR A 215 -12.28 18.75 23.32
CA THR A 215 -12.73 19.94 24.05
C THR A 215 -12.72 19.64 25.55
N GLY A 216 -11.95 20.41 26.33
CA GLY A 216 -11.82 20.23 27.78
C GLY A 216 -11.10 18.95 28.26
N LYS A 217 -10.58 18.09 27.35
CA LYS A 217 -9.90 16.83 27.73
C LYS A 217 -8.60 16.57 26.96
N PRO A 218 -7.49 16.21 27.64
CA PRO A 218 -6.21 15.95 26.96
C PRO A 218 -6.27 14.67 26.12
N THR A 219 -5.60 14.66 24.96
CA THR A 219 -5.49 13.47 24.08
C THR A 219 -4.74 12.27 24.71
N LYS A 220 -4.11 12.49 25.87
CA LYS A 220 -3.48 11.43 26.70
C LYS A 220 -4.51 10.62 27.50
N ASP A 221 -5.71 11.16 27.77
CA ASP A 221 -6.80 10.49 28.51
C ASP A 221 -7.16 9.14 27.85
N ARG A 222 -7.29 8.09 28.68
CA ARG A 222 -7.66 6.72 28.29
C ARG A 222 -9.02 6.67 27.58
N GLU A 223 -9.99 7.47 28.03
CA GLU A 223 -11.34 7.56 27.49
C GLU A 223 -11.32 8.23 26.10
N VAL A 224 -10.71 9.41 26.00
CA VAL A 224 -10.50 10.16 24.75
C VAL A 224 -9.76 9.30 23.73
N ARG A 225 -8.65 8.68 24.13
CA ARG A 225 -7.86 7.80 23.27
C ARG A 225 -8.62 6.53 22.87
N GLY A 226 -9.56 6.06 23.69
CA GLY A 226 -10.51 5.00 23.36
C GLY A 226 -11.52 5.44 22.29
N LYS A 227 -12.20 6.57 22.51
CA LYS A 227 -13.16 7.18 21.57
C LYS A 227 -12.50 7.46 20.21
N LEU A 228 -11.33 8.10 20.18
CA LEU A 228 -10.59 8.40 18.93
C LEU A 228 -10.20 7.13 18.15
N LYS A 229 -9.75 6.06 18.84
CA LYS A 229 -9.45 4.76 18.18
C LYS A 229 -10.68 4.16 17.48
N ARG A 230 -11.88 4.29 18.06
CA ARG A 230 -13.13 3.77 17.48
C ARG A 230 -13.55 4.47 16.17
N LEU A 231 -13.06 5.68 15.90
CA LEU A 231 -13.42 6.42 14.68
C LEU A 231 -12.89 5.76 13.38
N ARG A 232 -11.75 5.05 13.46
CA ARG A 232 -11.16 4.23 12.38
C ARG A 232 -11.01 4.93 11.02
N GLU A 233 -10.64 6.22 11.01
CA GLU A 233 -10.45 7.01 9.77
C GLU A 233 -9.47 6.34 8.80
N ARG A 234 -8.30 5.93 9.29
CA ARG A 234 -7.24 5.27 8.49
C ARG A 234 -7.76 3.99 7.83
N ASP A 235 -8.41 3.11 8.59
CA ASP A 235 -8.92 1.83 8.08
C ASP A 235 -9.96 2.06 6.98
N LYS A 236 -10.88 3.02 7.17
CA LYS A 236 -11.89 3.39 6.18
C LYS A 236 -11.23 3.86 4.88
N LYS A 237 -10.28 4.81 4.96
CA LYS A 237 -9.53 5.31 3.78
C LYS A 237 -8.69 4.22 3.09
N VAL A 238 -8.18 3.23 3.83
CA VAL A 238 -7.46 2.07 3.26
C VAL A 238 -8.42 1.11 2.54
N ASP A 239 -9.59 0.84 3.12
CA ASP A 239 -10.60 -0.03 2.51
C ASP A 239 -11.21 0.62 1.24
N VAL A 240 -11.44 1.95 1.27
CA VAL A 240 -11.71 2.77 0.07
C VAL A 240 -10.66 2.46 -1.01
N ARG A 241 -9.41 2.91 -0.85
CA ARG A 241 -8.37 2.77 -1.89
C ARG A 241 -8.21 1.34 -2.41
N ARG A 242 -8.28 0.32 -1.54
CA ARG A 242 -8.18 -1.09 -1.95
C ARG A 242 -9.33 -1.57 -2.83
N LYS A 243 -10.57 -1.12 -2.55
CA LYS A 243 -11.74 -1.43 -3.39
C LYS A 243 -11.62 -0.75 -4.75
N LEU A 244 -11.12 0.48 -4.78
CA LEU A 244 -10.93 1.27 -6.00
C LEU A 244 -9.86 0.70 -6.91
N ALA A 245 -8.66 0.46 -6.36
CA ALA A 245 -7.57 -0.19 -7.08
C ALA A 245 -8.00 -1.54 -7.66
N LYS A 246 -8.80 -2.33 -6.91
CA LYS A 246 -9.37 -3.59 -7.42
C LYS A 246 -10.35 -3.38 -8.59
N LEU A 247 -11.20 -2.35 -8.56
CA LEU A 247 -12.15 -2.08 -9.66
C LEU A 247 -11.42 -1.67 -10.94
N ILE A 248 -10.52 -0.69 -10.84
CA ILE A 248 -9.72 -0.17 -11.96
C ILE A 248 -8.85 -1.27 -12.59
N VAL A 249 -8.22 -2.11 -11.76
CA VAL A 249 -7.37 -3.21 -12.24
C VAL A 249 -8.17 -4.35 -12.86
N ILE A 250 -9.38 -4.64 -12.38
CA ILE A 250 -10.24 -5.65 -13.02
C ILE A 250 -10.69 -5.17 -14.40
N GLU A 251 -11.13 -3.91 -14.52
CA GLU A 251 -11.53 -3.32 -15.80
C GLU A 251 -10.35 -3.32 -16.82
N ALA A 252 -9.15 -2.95 -16.37
CA ALA A 252 -7.96 -3.02 -17.20
C ALA A 252 -7.59 -4.46 -17.61
N PHE A 253 -7.70 -5.43 -16.70
CA PHE A 253 -7.43 -6.84 -16.96
C PHE A 253 -8.43 -7.45 -17.95
N GLU A 254 -9.73 -7.22 -17.74
CA GLU A 254 -10.81 -7.78 -18.58
C GLU A 254 -10.79 -7.18 -20.00
N SER A 255 -10.52 -5.87 -20.13
CA SER A 255 -10.29 -5.21 -21.44
C SER A 255 -8.90 -5.47 -22.06
N ARG A 256 -7.98 -6.11 -21.31
CA ARG A 256 -6.54 -6.23 -21.62
C ARG A 256 -5.87 -4.89 -21.96
N SER A 257 -6.27 -3.82 -21.27
CA SER A 257 -5.67 -2.48 -21.37
C SER A 257 -4.47 -2.31 -20.43
N ALA A 258 -3.61 -1.34 -20.72
CA ALA A 258 -2.71 -0.75 -19.73
C ALA A 258 -3.43 0.32 -18.91
N ILE A 259 -3.03 0.47 -17.66
CA ILE A 259 -3.43 1.60 -16.81
C ILE A 259 -2.44 2.75 -17.05
N VAL A 260 -2.94 3.95 -17.32
CA VAL A 260 -2.11 5.16 -17.48
C VAL A 260 -2.34 6.09 -16.30
N LEU A 261 -1.25 6.45 -15.64
CA LEU A 261 -1.22 7.28 -14.44
C LEU A 261 -0.15 8.36 -14.65
N GLU A 262 -0.38 9.57 -14.17
CA GLU A 262 0.68 10.55 -13.95
C GLU A 262 1.74 10.04 -12.95
N ASP A 263 2.82 10.82 -12.79
CA ASP A 263 3.80 10.65 -11.74
C ASP A 263 3.76 11.85 -10.74
N LEU A 264 2.79 11.85 -9.82
CA LEU A 264 2.63 12.91 -8.80
C LEU A 264 3.56 12.68 -7.60
N PRO A 265 4.66 13.46 -7.44
CA PRO A 265 5.69 13.23 -6.43
C PRO A 265 5.15 13.20 -5.00
N GLY A 266 5.88 12.56 -4.07
CA GLY A 266 5.38 12.27 -2.72
C GLY A 266 5.01 13.49 -1.87
N ARG A 267 5.50 14.68 -2.26
CA ARG A 267 5.18 15.98 -1.64
C ARG A 267 4.04 16.73 -2.35
N THR A 268 3.40 16.19 -3.38
CA THR A 268 2.32 16.85 -4.14
C THR A 268 1.28 17.57 -3.28
N PRO A 269 0.75 17.01 -2.17
CA PRO A 269 -0.14 17.74 -1.27
C PRO A 269 0.46 19.03 -0.70
N GLU A 270 1.76 19.06 -0.40
CA GLU A 270 2.48 20.22 0.14
C GLU A 270 2.60 21.35 -0.90
N HIS A 271 2.74 21.01 -2.18
CA HIS A 271 2.76 21.97 -3.28
C HIS A 271 1.35 22.50 -3.59
N MET A 272 0.36 21.61 -3.74
CA MET A 272 -1.05 21.97 -4.01
C MET A 272 -1.71 22.82 -2.92
N ILE A 273 -1.08 22.93 -1.74
CA ILE A 273 -1.60 23.64 -0.58
C ILE A 273 -1.10 25.09 -0.48
N LYS A 274 -0.01 25.46 -1.15
CA LYS A 274 0.66 26.76 -0.96
C LYS A 274 -0.32 27.92 -1.07
N ASP A 275 -1.07 27.95 -2.16
CA ASP A 275 -1.97 29.06 -2.53
C ASP A 275 -3.41 28.89 -2.01
N VAL A 276 -3.69 27.78 -1.33
CA VAL A 276 -5.03 27.46 -0.80
C VAL A 276 -5.29 28.20 0.51
N LYS A 277 -6.12 29.25 0.42
CA LYS A 277 -6.56 30.09 1.55
C LYS A 277 -7.57 29.40 2.48
N ASP A 278 -8.44 28.52 1.97
CA ASP A 278 -9.41 27.81 2.80
C ASP A 278 -8.74 26.74 3.68
N LYS A 279 -8.86 26.91 5.00
CA LYS A 279 -8.36 25.99 6.03
C LYS A 279 -9.00 24.59 5.94
N GLN A 280 -10.25 24.45 5.46
CA GLN A 280 -10.89 23.15 5.30
C GLN A 280 -10.39 22.40 4.06
N LEU A 281 -10.39 23.01 2.88
CA LEU A 281 -9.81 22.45 1.65
C LEU A 281 -8.33 22.11 1.85
N ARG A 282 -7.54 22.99 2.49
CA ARG A 282 -6.15 22.74 2.87
C ARG A 282 -5.98 21.49 3.73
N LEU A 283 -6.83 21.31 4.75
CA LEU A 283 -6.84 20.10 5.58
C LEU A 283 -7.21 18.84 4.79
N ARG A 284 -8.15 18.95 3.84
CA ARG A 284 -8.61 17.84 3.02
C ARG A 284 -7.57 17.41 1.99
N ILE A 285 -6.97 18.33 1.24
CA ILE A 285 -5.86 18.05 0.30
C ILE A 285 -4.69 17.39 1.02
N TYR A 286 -4.35 17.82 2.24
CA TYR A 286 -3.30 17.19 3.03
C TYR A 286 -3.64 15.74 3.46
N ARG A 287 -4.92 15.40 3.54
CA ARG A 287 -5.44 14.12 4.06
C ARG A 287 -6.13 13.22 3.03
N SER A 288 -6.20 13.62 1.77
CA SER A 288 -6.49 12.73 0.64
C SER A 288 -5.49 11.57 0.59
N ALA A 289 -4.26 11.85 1.03
CA ALA A 289 -3.12 10.95 1.13
C ALA A 289 -2.72 10.38 -0.24
N PHE A 290 -2.67 11.28 -1.23
CA PHE A 290 -2.54 10.99 -2.65
C PHE A 290 -1.67 9.78 -2.98
N SER A 291 -0.35 9.88 -2.78
CA SER A 291 0.68 8.83 -3.01
C SER A 291 0.40 7.43 -2.41
N SER A 292 -0.68 7.23 -1.65
CA SER A 292 -1.14 5.93 -1.12
C SER A 292 -2.05 5.15 -2.08
N MET A 293 -2.42 5.72 -3.24
CA MET A 293 -3.39 5.11 -4.15
C MET A 293 -2.75 4.57 -5.44
N LYS A 294 -1.71 5.18 -6.02
CA LYS A 294 -0.88 4.58 -7.08
C LYS A 294 -0.25 3.35 -6.53
N ASN A 295 0.26 3.42 -5.31
CA ASN A 295 0.82 2.26 -4.65
C ASN A 295 -0.25 1.16 -4.53
N ALA A 296 -1.50 1.49 -4.18
CA ALA A 296 -2.60 0.52 -4.20
C ALA A 296 -2.97 0.01 -5.61
N ILE A 297 -3.02 0.86 -6.64
CA ILE A 297 -3.30 0.50 -8.04
C ILE A 297 -2.17 -0.38 -8.59
N ILE A 298 -0.91 0.02 -8.44
CA ILE A 298 0.30 -0.66 -8.91
C ILE A 298 0.52 -1.99 -8.17
N GLU A 299 0.41 -2.03 -6.84
CA GLU A 299 0.42 -3.28 -6.07
C GLU A 299 -0.65 -4.24 -6.60
N LYS A 300 -1.84 -3.72 -6.92
CA LYS A 300 -2.96 -4.52 -7.42
C LYS A 300 -2.80 -4.92 -8.90
N ALA A 301 -2.24 -4.05 -9.73
CA ALA A 301 -1.96 -4.30 -11.14
C ALA A 301 -0.91 -5.40 -11.29
N ARG A 302 0.15 -5.37 -10.46
CA ARG A 302 1.16 -6.43 -10.34
C ARG A 302 0.55 -7.79 -9.93
N GLU A 303 -0.44 -7.80 -9.03
CA GLU A 303 -1.17 -9.03 -8.65
C GLU A 303 -1.94 -9.67 -9.84
N PHE A 304 -2.26 -8.90 -10.89
CA PHE A 304 -3.04 -9.32 -12.06
C PHE A 304 -2.25 -9.35 -13.38
N GLY A 305 -1.01 -8.86 -13.41
CA GLY A 305 -0.21 -8.73 -14.64
C GLY A 305 -0.67 -7.57 -15.54
N VAL A 306 -1.41 -6.60 -15.00
CA VAL A 306 -1.82 -5.41 -15.72
C VAL A 306 -0.62 -4.47 -15.87
N PRO A 307 -0.20 -4.09 -17.09
CA PRO A 307 0.86 -3.12 -17.28
C PRO A 307 0.39 -1.72 -16.84
N VAL A 308 1.32 -0.95 -16.26
CA VAL A 308 1.08 0.42 -15.79
C VAL A 308 2.09 1.35 -16.43
N ILE A 309 1.61 2.41 -17.06
CA ILE A 309 2.43 3.45 -17.69
C ILE A 309 2.36 4.70 -16.82
N LEU A 310 3.53 5.28 -16.54
CA LEU A 310 3.67 6.54 -15.81
C LEU A 310 3.99 7.66 -16.80
N VAL A 311 3.24 8.76 -16.75
CA VAL A 311 3.40 9.93 -17.63
C VAL A 311 3.63 11.22 -16.83
N ASN A 312 4.26 12.21 -17.45
CA ASN A 312 4.52 13.50 -16.77
C ASN A 312 3.19 14.25 -16.54
N PRO A 313 2.90 14.78 -15.32
CA PRO A 313 1.68 15.53 -15.01
C PRO A 313 1.60 16.94 -15.64
N SER A 314 2.68 17.46 -16.22
CA SER A 314 2.73 18.84 -16.70
C SER A 314 1.74 19.09 -17.86
N TYR A 315 0.87 20.08 -17.72
CA TYR A 315 -0.12 20.51 -18.72
C TYR A 315 -1.19 19.49 -19.14
N THR A 316 -1.40 18.41 -18.36
CA THR A 316 -2.43 17.38 -18.66
C THR A 316 -3.85 17.94 -18.63
N SER A 317 -4.14 18.91 -17.76
CA SER A 317 -5.50 19.44 -17.51
C SER A 317 -5.78 20.84 -18.09
N SER A 318 -4.78 21.50 -18.70
CA SER A 318 -4.87 22.89 -19.18
C SER A 318 -4.79 23.08 -20.69
N THR A 319 -4.53 22.01 -21.45
CA THR A 319 -4.39 22.02 -22.91
C THR A 319 -5.55 21.28 -23.57
N CYS A 320 -6.15 21.84 -24.62
CA CYS A 320 -7.22 21.15 -25.35
C CYS A 320 -6.68 19.90 -26.08
N PRO A 321 -7.31 18.72 -25.90
CA PRO A 321 -6.83 17.47 -26.51
C PRO A 321 -6.97 17.45 -28.04
N ILE A 322 -7.93 18.20 -28.59
CA ILE A 322 -8.14 18.38 -30.04
C ILE A 322 -7.16 19.43 -30.58
N HIS A 323 -7.18 20.63 -30.01
CA HIS A 323 -6.60 21.83 -30.62
C HIS A 323 -5.16 22.15 -30.19
N GLY A 324 -4.64 21.52 -29.13
CA GLY A 324 -3.31 21.83 -28.58
C GLY A 324 -3.18 23.20 -27.90
N THR A 325 -4.22 24.03 -27.95
CA THR A 325 -4.25 25.37 -27.35
C THR A 325 -4.69 25.34 -25.89
N LYS A 326 -4.24 26.34 -25.11
CA LYS A 326 -4.65 26.53 -23.71
C LYS A 326 -6.18 26.67 -23.58
N ILE A 327 -6.74 26.04 -22.55
CA ILE A 327 -8.13 26.20 -22.13
C ILE A 327 -8.21 27.35 -21.11
N VAL A 328 -9.16 28.25 -21.31
CA VAL A 328 -9.46 29.33 -20.36
C VAL A 328 -10.53 28.83 -19.39
N TYR A 329 -10.11 28.57 -18.15
CA TYR A 329 -11.03 28.35 -17.02
C TYR A 329 -11.37 29.68 -16.35
N ARG A 330 -12.53 29.77 -15.70
CA ARG A 330 -12.81 30.85 -14.74
C ARG A 330 -11.87 30.70 -13.52
N PRO A 331 -11.56 31.78 -12.76
CA PRO A 331 -10.70 31.69 -11.59
C PRO A 331 -11.19 30.65 -10.57
N ASP A 332 -10.28 29.80 -10.07
CA ASP A 332 -10.63 28.71 -9.17
C ASP A 332 -11.08 29.26 -7.79
N GLY A 333 -12.34 29.00 -7.46
CA GLY A 333 -12.99 29.29 -6.17
C GLY A 333 -13.86 28.11 -5.73
N GLY A 334 -14.44 28.18 -4.54
CA GLY A 334 -15.17 27.06 -3.92
C GLY A 334 -16.27 26.45 -4.80
N ASP A 335 -16.99 27.31 -5.53
CA ASP A 335 -18.11 26.97 -6.40
C ASP A 335 -17.82 27.27 -7.89
N ALA A 336 -16.54 27.47 -8.25
CA ALA A 336 -16.16 27.74 -9.63
C ALA A 336 -16.37 26.48 -10.49
N PRO A 337 -17.14 26.55 -11.59
CA PRO A 337 -17.36 25.38 -12.44
C PRO A 337 -16.04 24.95 -13.06
N ARG A 338 -15.68 23.66 -12.95
CA ARG A 338 -14.46 23.07 -13.53
C ARG A 338 -14.53 22.94 -15.06
N VAL A 339 -15.34 23.77 -15.72
CA VAL A 339 -15.54 23.84 -17.17
C VAL A 339 -14.84 25.08 -17.71
N GLY A 340 -13.95 24.87 -18.67
CA GLY A 340 -13.28 25.95 -19.41
C GLY A 340 -13.69 25.98 -20.88
N VAL A 341 -13.25 27.02 -21.59
CA VAL A 341 -13.46 27.20 -23.02
C VAL A 341 -12.13 27.10 -23.76
N CYS A 342 -12.09 26.38 -24.87
CA CYS A 342 -10.92 26.29 -25.73
C CYS A 342 -10.68 27.60 -26.48
N GLY A 343 -9.46 28.13 -26.43
CA GLY A 343 -9.12 29.40 -27.11
C GLY A 343 -9.23 29.38 -28.64
N LYS A 344 -9.22 28.19 -29.28
CA LYS A 344 -9.32 28.03 -30.74
C LYS A 344 -10.75 27.68 -31.20
N GLY A 345 -11.23 26.47 -30.90
CA GLY A 345 -12.55 25.99 -31.36
C GLY A 345 -13.74 26.46 -30.54
N LYS A 346 -13.53 27.21 -29.43
CA LYS A 346 -14.56 27.71 -28.50
C LYS A 346 -15.40 26.62 -27.83
N GLU A 347 -15.02 25.35 -27.94
CA GLU A 347 -15.72 24.23 -27.32
C GLU A 347 -15.52 24.22 -25.79
N ARG A 348 -16.53 23.70 -25.05
CA ARG A 348 -16.54 23.65 -23.59
C ARG A 348 -15.99 22.31 -23.08
N TRP A 349 -15.04 22.38 -22.15
CA TRP A 349 -14.30 21.23 -21.63
C TRP A 349 -14.31 21.16 -20.11
N HIS A 350 -14.67 20.00 -19.53
CA HIS A 350 -14.49 19.74 -18.10
C HIS A 350 -13.05 19.32 -17.78
N ARG A 351 -12.43 19.90 -16.75
CA ARG A 351 -10.99 19.75 -16.45
C ARG A 351 -10.55 18.29 -16.29
N ASP A 352 -11.35 17.49 -15.61
CA ASP A 352 -11.15 16.04 -15.39
C ASP A 352 -11.22 15.23 -16.71
N VAL A 353 -12.05 15.67 -17.66
CA VAL A 353 -12.21 15.00 -18.96
C VAL A 353 -11.02 15.33 -19.88
N VAL A 354 -10.52 16.57 -19.81
CA VAL A 354 -9.30 17.01 -20.51
C VAL A 354 -8.08 16.21 -20.05
N ALA A 355 -7.92 16.05 -18.74
CA ALA A 355 -6.85 15.24 -18.15
C ALA A 355 -6.85 13.83 -18.75
N LEU A 356 -7.98 13.12 -18.69
CA LEU A 356 -8.13 11.77 -19.26
C LEU A 356 -7.71 11.66 -20.74
N TYR A 357 -8.17 12.57 -21.60
CA TYR A 357 -7.81 12.51 -23.01
C TYR A 357 -6.33 12.81 -23.27
N ASN A 358 -5.73 13.75 -22.54
CA ASN A 358 -4.30 14.05 -22.65
C ASN A 358 -3.41 12.94 -22.07
N LEU A 359 -3.83 12.27 -20.99
CA LEU A 359 -3.18 11.07 -20.46
C LEU A 359 -3.22 9.92 -21.48
N LYS A 360 -4.38 9.66 -22.09
CA LYS A 360 -4.51 8.63 -23.15
C LYS A 360 -3.62 8.96 -24.36
N LYS A 361 -3.55 10.23 -24.78
CA LYS A 361 -2.70 10.66 -25.90
C LYS A 361 -1.23 10.34 -25.63
N ARG A 362 -0.71 10.78 -24.47
CA ARG A 362 0.68 10.55 -24.05
C ARG A 362 1.06 9.08 -23.91
N ALA A 363 0.10 8.19 -23.65
CA ALA A 363 0.37 6.76 -23.59
C ALA A 363 0.58 6.11 -24.98
N GLY A 364 0.12 6.74 -26.06
CA GLY A 364 0.48 6.33 -27.43
C GLY A 364 1.93 6.67 -27.77
N ASP A 365 2.48 7.72 -27.15
CA ASP A 365 3.86 8.20 -27.35
C ASP A 365 4.89 7.46 -26.46
N VAL A 366 4.45 6.53 -25.58
CA VAL A 366 5.28 5.92 -24.53
C VAL A 366 5.12 4.40 -24.51
N SER A 367 6.23 3.68 -24.71
CA SER A 367 6.26 2.22 -24.65
C SER A 367 5.92 1.66 -23.25
N PRO A 368 5.24 0.51 -23.13
CA PRO A 368 4.98 -0.13 -21.83
C PRO A 368 6.27 -0.43 -21.06
N VAL A 369 6.43 0.17 -19.87
CA VAL A 369 7.69 0.11 -19.12
C VAL A 369 7.90 -1.29 -18.50
N PRO A 370 9.05 -1.96 -18.73
CA PRO A 370 9.39 -3.21 -18.04
C PRO A 370 9.46 -3.01 -16.52
N LEU A 371 8.78 -3.89 -15.77
CA LEU A 371 8.52 -3.71 -14.34
C LEU A 371 9.72 -4.05 -13.43
N GLY A 372 10.78 -3.25 -13.54
CA GLY A 372 11.88 -3.19 -12.58
C GLY A 372 11.49 -2.54 -11.24
N SER A 373 12.31 -2.74 -10.21
CA SER A 373 11.95 -2.40 -8.82
C SER A 373 12.59 -1.12 -8.27
N LYS A 374 11.82 -0.01 -8.20
CA LYS A 374 11.76 0.96 -7.06
C LYS A 374 10.75 2.13 -7.29
N GLU A 375 10.16 2.61 -6.19
CA GLU A 375 9.56 3.95 -5.90
C GLU A 375 8.43 4.64 -6.76
N SER A 376 7.15 4.40 -6.38
CA SER A 376 6.06 5.40 -6.04
C SER A 376 5.33 6.35 -7.06
N HIS A 377 4.29 7.11 -6.59
CA HIS A 377 3.80 8.48 -6.99
C HIS A 377 2.55 8.77 -7.93
N ASP A 378 1.31 8.86 -7.40
CA ASP A 378 -0.11 8.96 -7.97
C ASP A 378 -0.55 9.70 -9.26
N PRO A 379 -1.78 9.41 -9.82
CA PRO A 379 -2.99 10.30 -9.72
C PRO A 379 -4.43 9.55 -9.75
N PRO A 380 -5.62 10.20 -9.95
CA PRO A 380 -7.59 9.88 -8.90
C PRO A 380 -8.43 8.56 -8.54
N THR A 381 -9.59 8.71 -7.81
CA THR A 381 -10.26 7.78 -6.79
C THR A 381 -11.83 7.77 -6.54
N LEU A 382 -12.57 6.61 -6.48
CA LEU A 382 -14.07 6.46 -6.60
C LEU A 382 -15.00 6.44 -5.35
N SER A 383 -16.25 6.85 -5.58
CA SER A 383 -17.54 6.48 -4.97
C SER A 383 -18.72 6.95 -5.87
N GLY A 384 -20.01 6.67 -5.66
CA GLY A 384 -20.69 6.12 -4.48
C GLY A 384 -20.21 4.76 -4.00
N TRP A 385 -20.53 4.45 -2.74
CA TRP A 385 -20.02 3.26 -2.05
C TRP A 385 -20.99 2.09 -2.09
N LEU A 386 -20.55 0.99 -2.73
CA LEU A 386 -20.92 -0.40 -2.48
C LEU A 386 -22.36 -0.69 -2.01
N ARG A 387 -23.24 -0.99 -2.98
CA ARG A 387 -24.07 -2.21 -2.89
C ARG A 387 -23.47 -3.28 -3.82
N ALA A 388 -23.81 -4.54 -3.59
CA ALA A 388 -23.13 -5.67 -4.24
C ALA A 388 -23.65 -5.94 -5.66
N LYS A 389 -23.09 -5.22 -6.65
CA LYS A 389 -23.21 -5.51 -8.08
C LYS A 389 -21.82 -5.41 -8.74
N SER A 390 -21.58 -6.19 -9.80
CA SER A 390 -20.44 -6.02 -10.70
C SER A 390 -20.64 -4.80 -11.60
N LEU A 391 -19.56 -4.24 -12.16
CA LEU A 391 -19.66 -3.15 -13.15
C LEU A 391 -20.57 -3.54 -14.33
N HIS A 392 -20.43 -4.78 -14.80
CA HIS A 392 -21.29 -5.40 -15.82
C HIS A 392 -22.80 -5.30 -15.50
N SER A 393 -23.20 -5.49 -14.23
CA SER A 393 -24.61 -5.37 -13.81
C SER A 393 -25.10 -3.92 -13.74
N ILE A 394 -24.22 -2.92 -13.65
CA ILE A 394 -24.60 -1.50 -13.71
C ILE A 394 -24.69 -1.05 -15.18
N MET A 395 -23.79 -1.53 -16.03
CA MET A 395 -23.82 -1.25 -17.48
C MET A 395 -25.07 -1.81 -18.16
N ASN A 396 -25.56 -2.98 -17.74
CA ASN A 396 -26.77 -3.58 -18.33
C ASN A 396 -28.06 -2.86 -17.92
N GLU A 397 -28.13 -2.22 -16.75
CA GLU A 397 -29.32 -1.43 -16.35
C GLU A 397 -29.53 -0.21 -17.25
N HIS A 398 -28.45 0.40 -17.75
CA HIS A 398 -28.54 1.49 -18.72
C HIS A 398 -28.99 1.03 -20.13
N LYS A 399 -28.77 -0.23 -20.52
CA LYS A 399 -29.28 -0.76 -21.81
C LYS A 399 -30.80 -0.97 -21.82
N MET A 400 -31.43 -1.19 -20.67
CA MET A 400 -32.88 -1.41 -20.57
C MET A 400 -33.71 -0.12 -20.65
N ILE A 401 -33.07 1.06 -20.60
CA ILE A 401 -33.74 2.36 -20.62
C ILE A 401 -33.86 2.91 -22.06
N GLU A 402 -33.02 2.46 -23.00
CA GLU A 402 -33.06 2.84 -24.42
C GLU A 402 -34.00 1.92 -25.26
N MET A 403 -34.84 1.09 -24.62
CA MET A 403 -35.80 0.19 -25.28
C MET A 403 -37.21 0.25 -24.69
N LYS A 404 -37.78 1.45 -24.63
CA LYS A 404 -39.23 1.66 -24.82
C LYS A 404 -39.44 2.81 -25.80
N VAL A 405 -40.34 2.56 -26.76
CA VAL A 405 -40.88 3.55 -27.71
C VAL A 405 -41.94 4.40 -27.00
#